data_AF-A0ABD2L2I1-F1
#
_entry.id   AF-A0ABD2L2I1-F1
#
_cell.length_a   1.000
_cell.length_b   1.000
_cell.length_c   1.000
_cell.angle_alpha   90.00
_cell.angle_beta   90.00
_cell.angle_gamma   90.00
#
_symmetry.space_group_name_H-M   'P 1'
#
loop_
_entity.id
_entity.type
_entity.pdbx_description
1 polymer ?
#
loop_
_entity_poly.entity_id
_entity_poly.type
_entity_poly.pdbx_seq_one_letter_code
_entity_poly.pdbx_strand_id
1 'polypeptide(L)'
;MLSYLIKSVPGSGPDPNWIGEEEKAEQDIDYMERFKDFTYDKKKWAGLPEFAKQLHSWDMKLVMIWDPPVQANYSAFQRAIDKGVSFIEWPTESLVQKEKKTLNEKTLCMIGKSGRRNWSMYDTSSGHYGGHWLGDNQSRWPDLRLSIIGVMEFNMFGIPQVGADVCGFIGDSNEELCLRWQQLGAFHSYYRNHNDVNSKVSQDPAQWKSVATATRVANLFRYRHLPYLYR
;
A
#
# COMPACT_ATOMS: atom_id res chain seq x y z
N MET A 1 -7.09 10.04 7.25
CA MET A 1 -6.78 8.63 7.51
C MET A 1 -5.28 8.44 7.40
N LEU A 2 -4.62 8.12 8.50
CA LEU A 2 -3.19 7.84 8.60
C LEU A 2 -2.97 6.32 8.59
N SER A 3 -2.02 5.85 7.82
CA SER A 3 -1.65 4.45 7.76
C SER A 3 -0.15 4.30 7.92
N TYR A 4 0.30 3.51 8.88
CA TYR A 4 1.69 3.12 8.94
C TYR A 4 1.78 1.65 8.57
N LEU A 5 2.64 1.33 7.61
CA LEU A 5 3.12 -0.03 7.49
C LEU A 5 4.15 -0.24 8.60
N ILE A 6 3.67 -0.65 9.77
CA ILE A 6 4.57 -1.23 10.75
C ILE A 6 5.02 -2.56 10.15
N LYS A 7 6.28 -2.66 9.70
CA LYS A 7 6.96 -3.95 9.48
C LYS A 7 7.19 -4.65 10.83
N SER A 8 6.17 -4.69 11.69
CA SER A 8 6.17 -5.39 12.96
C SER A 8 5.74 -6.82 12.71
N VAL A 9 6.69 -7.73 12.86
CA VAL A 9 6.43 -9.11 13.23
C VAL A 9 5.45 -9.11 14.42
N PRO A 10 4.48 -10.05 14.52
CA PRO A 10 3.63 -10.17 15.69
C PRO A 10 4.51 -10.23 16.95
N GLY A 11 4.42 -9.20 17.81
CA GLY A 11 5.24 -9.08 19.02
C GLY A 11 6.02 -7.76 19.17
N SER A 12 6.26 -7.00 18.09
CA SER A 12 6.55 -5.57 18.25
C SER A 12 5.24 -4.81 18.36
N GLY A 13 4.76 -4.67 19.60
CA GLY A 13 3.75 -3.67 19.90
C GLY A 13 4.23 -2.26 19.49
N PRO A 14 3.33 -1.27 19.43
CA PRO A 14 3.73 0.12 19.26
C PRO A 14 4.80 0.45 20.30
N ASP A 15 5.87 1.13 19.88
CA ASP A 15 6.93 1.56 20.80
C ASP A 15 6.26 2.30 21.96
N PRO A 16 6.45 1.88 23.22
CA PRO A 16 5.85 2.53 24.38
C PRO A 16 6.27 4.00 24.54
N ASN A 17 7.30 4.45 23.83
CA ASN A 17 7.73 5.86 23.76
C ASN A 17 7.12 6.64 22.57
N TRP A 18 6.39 5.98 21.69
CA TRP A 18 5.75 6.62 20.54
C TRP A 18 4.40 7.22 20.95
N ILE A 19 4.32 8.54 20.81
CA ILE A 19 3.22 9.41 21.21
C ILE A 19 2.55 10.08 20.00
N GLY A 20 2.72 9.50 18.82
CA GLY A 20 1.93 9.84 17.65
C GLY A 20 0.55 9.18 17.73
N GLU A 21 -0.39 9.64 16.90
CA GLU A 21 -1.68 8.98 16.74
C GLU A 21 -1.60 8.08 15.51
N GLU A 22 -1.58 6.75 15.73
CA GLU A 22 -1.57 5.73 14.68
C GLU A 22 -3.00 5.20 14.54
N GLU A 23 -3.59 5.31 13.34
CA GLU A 23 -4.95 4.79 13.10
C GLU A 23 -4.92 3.36 12.53
N LYS A 24 -3.87 3.01 11.77
CA LYS A 24 -3.84 1.76 11.01
C LYS A 24 -2.45 1.13 10.93
N ALA A 25 -2.45 -0.20 10.97
CA ALA A 25 -1.32 -1.03 10.57
C ALA A 25 -1.62 -1.70 9.23
N GLU A 26 -0.67 -1.68 8.30
CA GLU A 26 -0.74 -2.38 7.02
C GLU A 26 0.17 -3.62 7.01
N GLN A 27 -0.30 -4.70 6.37
CA GLN A 27 0.47 -5.93 6.18
C GLN A 27 0.61 -6.23 4.68
N ASP A 28 1.85 -6.32 4.24
CA ASP A 28 2.23 -6.70 2.87
C ASP A 28 2.21 -8.23 2.71
N ILE A 29 2.51 -8.75 1.52
CA ILE A 29 2.43 -10.17 1.14
C ILE A 29 3.23 -11.13 2.05
N ASP A 30 4.14 -10.60 2.88
CA ASP A 30 4.92 -11.33 3.87
C ASP A 30 4.12 -12.17 4.85
N TYR A 31 2.87 -11.76 5.17
CA TYR A 31 2.03 -12.51 6.09
C TYR A 31 1.50 -13.80 5.46
N MET A 32 1.41 -13.85 4.13
CA MET A 32 0.78 -14.95 3.39
C MET A 32 1.64 -16.21 3.43
N GLU A 33 1.00 -17.39 3.41
CA GLU A 33 1.75 -18.64 3.25
C GLU A 33 2.22 -18.74 1.80
N ARG A 34 3.52 -18.59 1.56
CA ARG A 34 4.13 -18.64 0.21
C ARG A 34 3.46 -17.67 -0.79
N PHE A 35 3.08 -16.47 -0.33
CA PHE A 35 2.45 -15.44 -1.18
C PHE A 35 1.10 -15.88 -1.79
N LYS A 36 0.39 -16.81 -1.14
CA LYS A 36 -0.95 -17.23 -1.57
C LYS A 36 -2.01 -16.38 -0.87
N ASP A 37 -2.90 -15.77 -1.65
CA ASP A 37 -4.05 -15.05 -1.09
C ASP A 37 -4.91 -15.92 -0.17
N PHE A 38 -5.58 -15.26 0.77
CA PHE A 38 -6.48 -15.90 1.74
C PHE A 38 -5.80 -16.95 2.64
N THR A 39 -4.48 -16.88 2.77
CA THR A 39 -3.69 -17.68 3.70
C THR A 39 -2.83 -16.78 4.58
N TYR A 40 -2.32 -17.33 5.69
CA TYR A 40 -1.23 -16.70 6.42
C TYR A 40 -0.27 -17.78 6.95
N ASP A 41 1.02 -17.44 7.02
CA ASP A 41 2.05 -18.36 7.49
C ASP A 41 1.89 -18.61 8.99
N LYS A 42 1.47 -19.82 9.34
CA LYS A 42 1.19 -20.23 10.73
C LYS A 42 2.44 -20.35 11.61
N LYS A 43 3.64 -20.29 11.03
CA LYS A 43 4.91 -20.33 11.77
C LYS A 43 5.48 -18.92 11.94
N LYS A 44 5.68 -18.19 10.84
CA LYS A 44 6.24 -16.82 10.86
C LYS A 44 5.25 -15.81 11.43
N TRP A 45 3.95 -16.03 11.22
CA TRP A 45 2.86 -15.10 11.58
C TRP A 45 1.79 -15.77 12.46
N ALA A 46 2.20 -16.71 13.32
CA ALA A 46 1.29 -17.46 14.20
C ALA A 46 0.35 -16.54 15.02
N GLY A 47 0.88 -15.42 15.52
CA GLY A 47 0.16 -14.45 16.36
C GLY A 47 -0.59 -13.35 15.61
N LEU A 48 -0.73 -13.43 14.28
CA LEU A 48 -1.43 -12.41 13.49
C LEU A 48 -2.90 -12.19 13.94
N PRO A 49 -3.70 -13.24 14.25
CA PRO A 49 -5.05 -13.03 14.75
C PRO A 49 -5.12 -12.32 16.11
N GLU A 50 -4.20 -12.65 17.02
CA GLU A 50 -4.08 -12.03 18.34
C GLU A 50 -3.66 -10.56 18.20
N PHE A 51 -2.71 -10.28 17.32
CA PHE A 51 -2.28 -8.92 17.00
C PHE A 51 -3.43 -8.09 16.42
N ALA A 52 -4.23 -8.64 15.51
CA ALA A 52 -5.42 -7.95 15.00
C ALA A 52 -6.42 -7.60 16.12
N LYS A 53 -6.66 -8.53 17.06
CA LYS A 53 -7.51 -8.26 18.24
C LYS A 53 -6.91 -7.18 19.14
N GLN A 54 -5.59 -7.18 19.32
CA GLN A 54 -4.87 -6.18 20.09
C GLN A 54 -5.01 -4.79 19.46
N LEU A 55 -4.79 -4.66 18.16
CA LEU A 55 -4.99 -3.40 17.43
C LEU A 55 -6.41 -2.87 17.59
N HIS A 56 -7.41 -3.75 17.43
CA HIS A 56 -8.82 -3.37 17.62
C HIS A 56 -9.12 -2.94 19.06
N SER A 57 -8.42 -3.48 20.06
CA SER A 57 -8.57 -3.04 21.46
C SER A 57 -8.04 -1.62 21.71
N TRP A 58 -7.16 -1.12 20.83
CA TRP A 58 -6.66 0.25 20.82
C TRP A 58 -7.40 1.15 19.81
N ASP A 59 -8.55 0.70 19.30
CA ASP A 59 -9.33 1.35 18.23
C ASP A 59 -8.58 1.52 16.88
N MET A 60 -7.41 0.90 16.73
CA MET A 60 -6.68 0.85 15.47
C MET A 60 -7.32 -0.12 14.49
N LYS A 61 -7.01 0.00 13.19
CA LYS A 61 -7.48 -0.92 12.14
C LYS A 61 -6.31 -1.66 11.50
N LEU A 62 -6.55 -2.90 11.10
CA LEU A 62 -5.60 -3.69 10.30
C LEU A 62 -6.04 -3.68 8.83
N VAL A 63 -5.12 -3.34 7.93
CA VAL A 63 -5.32 -3.40 6.47
C VAL A 63 -4.38 -4.46 5.90
N MET A 64 -4.89 -5.33 5.04
CA MET A 64 -4.13 -6.44 4.44
C MET A 64 -4.17 -6.33 2.92
N ILE A 65 -3.05 -6.59 2.26
CA ILE A 65 -2.96 -6.65 0.80
C ILE A 65 -3.54 -7.98 0.27
N TRP A 66 -4.13 -7.94 -0.92
CA TRP A 66 -4.46 -9.12 -1.71
C TRP A 66 -4.10 -8.89 -3.16
N ASP A 67 -3.57 -9.93 -3.80
CA ASP A 67 -3.23 -9.90 -5.21
C ASP A 67 -4.37 -10.52 -6.05
N PRO A 68 -4.60 -10.03 -7.28
CA PRO A 68 -5.60 -10.64 -8.17
C PRO A 68 -5.27 -12.08 -8.63
N PRO A 69 -3.99 -12.45 -8.93
CA PRO A 69 -3.66 -13.79 -9.40
C PRO A 69 -3.80 -14.87 -8.32
N VAL A 70 -4.75 -15.80 -8.53
CA VAL A 70 -4.92 -16.96 -7.64
C VAL A 70 -4.11 -18.15 -8.15
N GLN A 71 -3.25 -18.71 -7.30
CA GLN A 71 -2.50 -19.94 -7.62
C GLN A 71 -3.44 -21.14 -7.85
N ALA A 72 -3.23 -21.88 -8.95
CA ALA A 72 -4.16 -22.94 -9.38
C ALA A 72 -4.20 -24.22 -8.52
N ASN A 73 -3.31 -24.36 -7.53
CA ASN A 73 -3.10 -25.63 -6.81
C ASN A 73 -3.45 -25.56 -5.30
N TYR A 74 -4.33 -24.65 -4.89
CA TYR A 74 -4.77 -24.57 -3.49
C TYR A 74 -6.26 -24.26 -3.34
N SER A 75 -6.71 -24.29 -2.08
CA SER A 75 -8.13 -24.32 -1.73
C SER A 75 -8.95 -23.12 -2.24
N ALA A 76 -8.35 -21.93 -2.41
CA ALA A 76 -9.10 -20.78 -2.95
C ALA A 76 -9.45 -20.96 -4.42
N PHE A 77 -8.52 -21.50 -5.23
CA PHE A 77 -8.79 -21.85 -6.62
C PHE A 77 -9.86 -22.93 -6.70
N GLN A 78 -9.74 -24.00 -5.90
CA GLN A 78 -10.76 -25.07 -5.88
C GLN A 78 -12.14 -24.53 -5.53
N ARG A 79 -12.26 -23.69 -4.49
CA ARG A 79 -13.54 -23.04 -4.14
C ARG A 79 -14.10 -22.16 -5.25
N ALA A 80 -13.24 -21.53 -6.05
CA ALA A 80 -13.67 -20.73 -7.20
C ALA A 80 -14.25 -21.63 -8.29
N ILE A 81 -13.56 -22.73 -8.62
CA ILE A 81 -14.05 -23.74 -9.58
C ILE A 81 -15.36 -24.38 -9.11
N ASP A 82 -15.46 -24.76 -7.83
CA ASP A 82 -16.67 -25.36 -7.25
C ASP A 82 -17.88 -24.42 -7.30
N LYS A 83 -17.64 -23.09 -7.30
CA LYS A 83 -18.67 -22.06 -7.43
C LYS A 83 -18.95 -21.65 -8.88
N GLY A 84 -18.31 -22.29 -9.87
CA GLY A 84 -18.46 -21.93 -11.27
C GLY A 84 -17.86 -20.58 -11.65
N VAL A 85 -16.86 -20.11 -10.91
CA VAL A 85 -16.12 -18.88 -11.27
C VAL A 85 -15.20 -19.18 -12.45
N SER A 86 -15.33 -18.39 -13.51
CA SER A 86 -14.42 -18.42 -14.65
C SER A 86 -13.20 -17.53 -14.39
N PHE A 87 -12.02 -18.02 -14.80
CA PHE A 87 -10.79 -17.23 -14.84
C PHE A 87 -10.58 -16.68 -16.24
N ILE A 88 -9.81 -15.60 -16.38
CA ILE A 88 -9.49 -15.02 -17.69
C ILE A 88 -8.64 -16.03 -18.48
N GLU A 89 -9.15 -16.43 -19.64
CA GLU A 89 -8.51 -17.39 -20.53
C GLU A 89 -8.41 -16.85 -21.97
N TRP A 90 -7.46 -17.39 -22.74
CA TRP A 90 -7.42 -17.13 -24.18
C TRP A 90 -8.56 -17.88 -24.86
N PRO A 91 -9.24 -17.27 -25.85
CA PRO A 91 -10.33 -17.96 -26.55
C PRO A 91 -9.83 -19.15 -27.38
N THR A 92 -8.54 -19.17 -27.75
CA THR A 92 -7.86 -20.30 -28.38
C THR A 92 -6.41 -20.39 -27.92
N GLU A 93 -5.85 -21.60 -27.86
CA GLU A 93 -4.45 -21.83 -27.46
C GLU A 93 -3.44 -21.12 -28.38
N SER A 94 -3.78 -20.93 -29.64
CA SER A 94 -2.95 -20.21 -30.63
C SER A 94 -2.68 -18.75 -30.26
N LEU A 95 -3.51 -18.15 -29.41
CA LEU A 95 -3.38 -16.76 -28.97
C LEU A 95 -2.56 -16.60 -27.70
N VAL A 96 -2.23 -17.71 -27.03
CA VAL A 96 -1.33 -17.70 -25.88
C VAL A 96 0.03 -17.19 -26.36
N GLN A 97 0.46 -16.03 -25.86
CA GLN A 97 1.78 -15.51 -26.21
C GLN A 97 2.86 -16.45 -25.69
N LYS A 98 3.63 -17.02 -26.62
CA LYS A 98 4.76 -17.91 -26.34
C LYS A 98 6.08 -17.16 -26.17
N GLU A 99 6.10 -15.87 -26.53
CA GLU A 99 7.30 -15.02 -26.52
C GLU A 99 7.03 -13.72 -25.76
N LYS A 100 7.98 -13.30 -24.91
CA LYS A 100 7.93 -11.99 -24.24
C LYS A 100 8.17 -10.88 -25.25
N LYS A 101 7.14 -10.08 -25.56
CA LYS A 101 7.31 -8.84 -26.36
C LYS A 101 7.73 -7.67 -25.47
N THR A 102 8.62 -6.83 -26.00
CA THR A 102 9.27 -5.65 -25.38
C THR A 102 8.31 -4.60 -24.80
N LEU A 103 7.04 -4.58 -25.24
CA LEU A 103 6.00 -3.68 -24.72
C LEU A 103 5.32 -4.19 -23.43
N ASN A 104 5.60 -5.43 -23.00
CA ASN A 104 5.01 -6.11 -21.84
C ASN A 104 6.09 -6.65 -20.88
N GLU A 105 7.32 -6.12 -20.90
CA GLU A 105 8.46 -6.68 -20.12
C GLU A 105 8.17 -6.80 -18.61
N LYS A 106 7.20 -6.04 -18.09
CA LYS A 106 6.77 -6.04 -16.69
C LYS A 106 5.41 -6.68 -16.41
N THR A 107 4.69 -7.18 -17.42
CA THR A 107 3.34 -7.74 -17.23
C THR A 107 3.33 -9.22 -17.60
N LEU A 108 3.33 -10.10 -16.59
CA LEU A 108 3.20 -11.55 -16.77
C LEU A 108 1.74 -12.01 -16.97
N CYS A 109 0.77 -11.10 -16.88
CA CYS A 109 -0.64 -11.39 -17.11
C CYS A 109 -1.19 -10.49 -18.23
N MET A 110 -1.53 -11.09 -19.37
CA MET A 110 -2.21 -10.35 -20.44
C MET A 110 -3.72 -10.42 -20.24
N ILE A 111 -4.29 -9.32 -19.77
CA ILE A 111 -5.71 -9.01 -19.97
C ILE A 111 -5.80 -8.29 -21.33
N GLY A 112 -6.67 -8.76 -22.21
CA GLY A 112 -6.67 -8.44 -23.65
C GLY A 112 -6.52 -6.96 -24.01
N LYS A 113 -5.63 -6.67 -24.97
CA LYS A 113 -5.41 -5.33 -25.53
C LYS A 113 -6.41 -5.05 -26.66
N SER A 114 -7.31 -4.10 -26.44
CA SER A 114 -7.95 -3.33 -27.50
C SER A 114 -7.65 -1.85 -27.29
N GLY A 115 -6.99 -1.21 -28.26
CA GLY A 115 -7.02 0.25 -28.46
C GLY A 115 -6.36 1.14 -27.40
N ARG A 116 -5.23 1.77 -27.77
CA ARG A 116 -4.66 3.03 -27.23
C ARG A 116 -5.19 3.53 -25.87
N ARG A 117 -4.44 3.26 -24.81
CA ARG A 117 -4.02 4.20 -23.73
C ARG A 117 -3.21 3.41 -22.69
N ASN A 118 -2.27 4.08 -22.03
CA ASN A 118 -1.51 3.51 -20.93
C ASN A 118 -2.50 3.12 -19.83
N TRP A 119 -2.44 1.86 -19.38
CA TRP A 119 -3.27 1.38 -18.29
C TRP A 119 -2.62 1.80 -16.98
N SER A 120 -3.14 2.86 -16.37
CA SER A 120 -3.21 2.92 -14.91
C SER A 120 -4.29 1.92 -14.49
N MET A 121 -4.12 1.22 -13.37
CA MET A 121 -5.05 0.17 -12.85
C MET A 121 -6.41 0.74 -12.38
N TYR A 122 -6.78 1.91 -12.90
CA TYR A 122 -7.91 2.75 -12.50
C TYR A 122 -8.39 3.52 -13.73
N ASP A 123 -9.70 3.60 -13.91
CA ASP A 123 -10.39 4.32 -14.97
C ASP A 123 -11.13 5.56 -14.45
N THR A 124 -11.78 6.30 -15.37
CA THR A 124 -12.65 7.44 -15.05
C THR A 124 -13.97 6.96 -14.44
N SER A 125 -13.91 6.39 -13.25
CA SER A 125 -15.03 6.01 -12.38
C SER A 125 -14.55 5.36 -11.09
N SER A 126 -13.31 4.84 -11.11
CA SER A 126 -12.75 4.03 -10.03
C SER A 126 -12.75 4.73 -8.66
N GLY A 127 -12.72 6.07 -8.62
CA GLY A 127 -12.84 6.86 -7.39
C GLY A 127 -14.16 6.70 -6.64
N HIS A 128 -15.18 6.14 -7.29
CA HIS A 128 -16.44 5.74 -6.63
C HIS A 128 -16.27 4.52 -5.73
N TYR A 129 -15.35 3.61 -6.08
CA TYR A 129 -15.18 2.32 -5.42
C TYR A 129 -13.97 2.27 -4.48
N GLY A 130 -13.00 3.18 -4.63
CA GLY A 130 -11.82 3.20 -3.78
C GLY A 130 -10.93 4.42 -3.97
N GLY A 131 -9.95 4.54 -3.06
CA GLY A 131 -8.85 5.49 -3.18
C GLY A 131 -7.69 4.95 -4.04
N HIS A 132 -6.65 5.77 -4.16
CA HIS A 132 -5.45 5.42 -4.91
C HIS A 132 -4.19 5.82 -4.15
N TRP A 133 -3.11 5.05 -4.29
CA TRP A 133 -1.77 5.53 -3.95
C TRP A 133 -0.95 5.65 -5.23
N LEU A 134 -0.02 6.60 -5.28
CA LEU A 134 0.73 6.95 -6.50
C LEU A 134 1.75 5.87 -6.95
N GLY A 135 1.72 4.67 -6.37
CA GLY A 135 2.60 3.56 -6.73
C GLY A 135 4.00 3.68 -6.15
N ASP A 136 4.89 2.86 -6.70
CA ASP A 136 6.27 2.65 -6.28
C ASP A 136 7.15 3.86 -6.63
N ASN A 137 7.14 4.88 -5.77
CA ASN A 137 8.02 6.04 -5.86
C ASN A 137 9.42 5.74 -5.30
N GLN A 138 10.38 6.62 -5.55
CA GLN A 138 11.75 6.47 -5.00
C GLN A 138 11.98 7.42 -3.82
N SER A 139 12.87 7.03 -2.91
CA SER A 139 13.34 7.85 -1.77
C SER A 139 14.23 9.00 -2.22
N ARG A 140 13.69 9.95 -3.01
CA ARG A 140 14.40 11.10 -3.59
C ARG A 140 13.55 12.37 -3.55
N TRP A 141 14.21 13.52 -3.50
CA TRP A 141 13.56 14.84 -3.54
C TRP A 141 12.66 15.10 -4.77
N PRO A 142 13.02 14.68 -6.00
CA PRO A 142 12.12 14.84 -7.14
C PRO A 142 10.80 14.09 -6.95
N ASP A 143 10.83 12.89 -6.38
CA ASP A 143 9.65 12.07 -6.11
C ASP A 143 8.74 12.70 -5.03
N LEU A 144 9.32 13.35 -4.02
CA LEU A 144 8.58 14.19 -3.07
C LEU A 144 7.82 15.31 -3.80
N ARG A 145 8.46 16.01 -4.74
CA ARG A 145 7.81 17.05 -5.54
C ARG A 145 6.73 16.48 -6.46
N LEU A 146 6.98 15.34 -7.08
CA LEU A 146 6.03 14.68 -7.98
C LEU A 146 4.78 14.21 -7.22
N SER A 147 4.89 13.87 -5.94
CA SER A 147 3.73 13.48 -5.12
C SER A 147 2.65 14.57 -5.06
N ILE A 148 3.05 15.84 -5.03
CA ILE A 148 2.14 16.99 -5.05
C ILE A 148 1.35 17.03 -6.36
N ILE A 149 2.06 16.86 -7.49
CA ILE A 149 1.47 16.89 -8.83
C ILE A 149 0.49 15.71 -8.98
N GLY A 150 0.93 14.50 -8.64
CA GLY A 150 0.09 13.30 -8.75
C GLY A 150 -1.17 13.39 -7.89
N VAL A 151 -1.07 13.86 -6.64
CA VAL A 151 -2.25 14.07 -5.78
C VAL A 151 -3.24 15.06 -6.42
N MET A 152 -2.77 16.17 -6.99
CA MET A 152 -3.64 17.14 -7.66
C MET A 152 -4.29 16.57 -8.94
N GLU A 153 -3.53 15.82 -9.74
CA GLU A 153 -4.05 15.18 -10.96
C GLU A 153 -5.15 14.16 -10.63
N PHE A 154 -4.96 13.32 -9.60
CA PHE A 154 -5.98 12.35 -9.20
C PHE A 154 -7.26 12.98 -8.65
N ASN A 155 -7.17 14.15 -8.02
CA ASN A 155 -8.35 14.94 -7.69
C ASN A 155 -9.13 15.35 -8.96
N MET A 156 -8.43 15.76 -10.03
CA MET A 156 -9.08 16.05 -11.33
C MET A 156 -9.65 14.80 -12.01
N PHE A 157 -9.08 13.62 -11.75
CA PHE A 157 -9.58 12.34 -12.24
C PHE A 157 -10.77 11.80 -11.44
N GLY A 158 -11.24 12.53 -10.42
CA GLY A 158 -12.37 12.11 -9.59
C GLY A 158 -12.01 11.07 -8.53
N ILE A 159 -10.73 10.99 -8.14
CA ILE A 159 -10.22 10.11 -7.08
C ILE A 159 -9.63 11.00 -5.96
N PRO A 160 -10.49 11.55 -5.07
CA PRO A 160 -10.04 12.52 -4.07
C PRO A 160 -9.27 11.87 -2.91
N GLN A 161 -9.43 10.56 -2.67
CA GLN A 161 -8.65 9.84 -1.65
C GLN A 161 -7.35 9.32 -2.27
N VAL A 162 -6.31 10.16 -2.25
CA VAL A 162 -5.01 9.88 -2.84
C VAL A 162 -3.81 10.31 -1.98
N GLY A 163 -2.67 9.67 -2.18
CA GLY A 163 -1.36 10.03 -1.61
C GLY A 163 -0.20 9.20 -2.16
N ALA A 164 1.02 9.60 -1.84
CA ALA A 164 2.23 8.83 -2.14
C ALA A 164 2.74 8.07 -0.91
N ASP A 165 3.63 7.11 -1.14
CA ASP A 165 4.41 6.48 -0.08
C ASP A 165 5.41 7.47 0.50
N VAL A 166 5.12 7.90 1.72
CA VAL A 166 5.90 8.93 2.43
C VAL A 166 7.26 8.38 2.79
N CYS A 167 8.28 9.22 2.63
CA CYS A 167 9.71 8.92 2.69
C CYS A 167 10.28 8.16 1.48
N GLY A 168 9.41 7.65 0.60
CA GLY A 168 9.73 6.95 -0.65
C GLY A 168 9.74 5.43 -0.49
N PHE A 169 9.22 4.69 -1.47
CA PHE A 169 9.11 3.23 -1.40
C PHE A 169 10.43 2.53 -1.76
N ILE A 170 11.03 2.91 -2.89
CA ILE A 170 12.26 2.29 -3.41
C ILE A 170 13.49 3.04 -2.91
N GLY A 171 14.38 2.29 -2.26
CA GLY A 171 15.70 2.74 -1.82
C GLY A 171 15.71 3.42 -0.45
N ASP A 172 16.89 3.52 0.14
CA ASP A 172 17.06 4.03 1.51
C ASP A 172 16.78 5.54 1.58
N SER A 173 15.78 5.91 2.38
CA SER A 173 15.53 7.31 2.75
C SER A 173 16.57 7.82 3.75
N ASN A 174 16.62 9.14 3.94
CA ASN A 174 17.46 9.78 4.95
C ASN A 174 16.63 10.66 5.87
N GLU A 175 17.22 11.03 7.01
CA GLU A 175 16.54 11.78 8.07
C GLU A 175 15.90 13.08 7.56
N GLU A 176 16.62 13.87 6.75
CA GLU A 176 16.11 15.15 6.24
C GLU A 176 14.97 14.96 5.25
N LEU A 177 15.14 14.06 4.28
CA LEU A 177 14.11 13.77 3.27
C LEU A 177 12.85 13.23 3.95
N CYS A 178 12.98 12.25 4.83
CA CYS A 178 11.84 11.64 5.50
C CYS A 178 11.13 12.64 6.42
N LEU A 179 11.88 13.50 7.12
CA LEU A 179 11.31 14.60 7.92
C LEU A 179 10.43 15.52 7.06
N ARG A 180 10.94 15.98 5.91
CA ARG A 180 10.17 16.85 5.00
C ARG A 180 8.98 16.13 4.39
N TRP A 181 9.13 14.84 4.07
CA TRP A 181 8.05 14.08 3.48
C TRP A 181 6.94 13.81 4.48
N GLN A 182 7.23 13.58 5.75
CA GLN A 182 6.20 13.42 6.79
C GLN A 182 5.41 14.72 7.01
N GLN A 183 6.09 15.86 6.95
CA GLN A 183 5.45 17.19 6.98
C GLN A 183 4.47 17.37 5.80
N LEU A 184 4.90 17.03 4.59
CA LEU A 184 4.06 17.13 3.39
C LEU A 184 2.93 16.09 3.39
N GLY A 185 3.25 14.83 3.68
CA GLY A 185 2.36 13.68 3.64
C GLY A 185 1.19 13.80 4.61
N ALA A 186 1.37 14.52 5.72
CA ALA A 186 0.29 14.89 6.64
C ALA A 186 -0.88 15.65 5.97
N PHE A 187 -0.67 16.23 4.79
CA PHE A 187 -1.70 16.90 4.01
C PHE A 187 -2.29 16.05 2.88
N HIS A 188 -1.76 14.86 2.61
CA HIS A 188 -2.39 13.93 1.69
C HIS A 188 -3.72 13.42 2.27
N SER A 189 -4.74 13.27 1.43
CA SER A 189 -6.00 12.63 1.83
C SER A 189 -5.80 11.17 2.30
N TYR A 190 -4.95 10.43 1.58
CA TYR A 190 -4.43 9.13 1.99
C TYR A 190 -2.98 9.30 2.42
N TYR A 191 -2.71 9.17 3.71
CA TYR A 191 -1.38 9.38 4.25
C TYR A 191 -0.83 8.05 4.72
N ARG A 192 0.14 7.52 3.97
CA ARG A 192 0.84 6.27 4.27
C ARG A 192 2.35 6.42 4.26
N ASN A 193 3.04 5.77 5.20
CA ASN A 193 4.47 5.46 5.09
C ASN A 193 4.64 3.96 4.79
N HIS A 194 5.29 3.66 3.66
CA HIS A 194 5.49 2.32 3.14
C HIS A 194 6.88 2.22 2.51
N ASN A 195 7.53 1.06 2.63
CA ASN A 195 8.94 0.85 2.28
C ASN A 195 9.16 -0.51 1.65
N ASP A 196 10.01 -0.59 0.62
CA ASP A 196 10.30 -1.86 -0.07
C ASP A 196 11.07 -2.84 0.84
N VAL A 197 11.06 -4.12 0.46
CA VAL A 197 11.76 -5.17 1.22
C VAL A 197 13.29 -5.09 1.10
N ASN A 198 13.80 -4.40 0.08
CA ASN A 198 15.23 -4.35 -0.24
C ASN A 198 15.96 -3.19 0.46
N SER A 199 15.22 -2.22 1.00
CA SER A 199 15.75 -1.09 1.75
C SER A 199 16.34 -1.60 3.06
N LYS A 200 17.54 -1.11 3.34
CA LYS A 200 18.34 -1.50 4.51
C LYS A 200 17.94 -0.70 5.75
N VAL A 201 17.32 0.46 5.55
CA VAL A 201 16.96 1.39 6.61
C VAL A 201 15.45 1.37 6.82
N SER A 202 15.00 1.12 8.06
CA SER A 202 13.60 1.36 8.43
C SER A 202 13.31 2.85 8.33
N GLN A 203 12.10 3.22 7.95
CA GLN A 203 11.72 4.63 7.77
C GLN A 203 10.40 4.99 8.44
N ASP A 204 9.96 4.16 9.39
CA ASP A 204 8.88 4.54 10.28
C ASP A 204 9.24 5.84 11.05
N PRO A 205 8.26 6.63 11.50
CA PRO A 205 8.54 7.92 12.13
C PRO A 205 9.42 7.83 13.38
N ALA A 206 9.46 6.68 14.08
CA ALA A 206 10.24 6.51 15.30
C ALA A 206 11.73 6.29 15.00
N GLN A 207 12.10 5.94 13.76
CA GLN A 207 13.48 5.69 13.35
C GLN A 207 14.43 6.85 13.69
N TRP A 208 14.00 8.10 13.49
CA TRP A 208 14.79 9.29 13.79
C TRP A 208 14.04 10.22 14.74
N LYS A 209 14.72 10.72 15.76
CA LYS A 209 14.12 11.62 16.75
C LYS A 209 13.60 12.93 16.14
N SER A 210 14.30 13.48 15.14
CA SER A 210 13.88 14.70 14.46
C SER A 210 12.62 14.47 13.61
N VAL A 211 12.56 13.33 12.91
CA VAL A 211 11.41 12.89 12.13
C VAL A 211 10.20 12.67 13.05
N ALA A 212 10.35 11.92 14.13
CA ALA A 212 9.29 11.70 15.12
C ALA A 212 8.71 13.03 15.64
N THR A 213 9.58 13.99 15.96
CA THR A 213 9.18 15.32 16.45
C THR A 213 8.40 16.09 15.39
N ALA A 214 8.87 16.12 14.15
CA ALA A 214 8.21 16.80 13.05
C ALA A 214 6.87 16.14 12.68
N THR A 215 6.85 14.80 12.60
CA THR A 215 5.65 14.00 12.35
C THR A 215 4.60 14.26 13.40
N ARG A 216 4.96 14.34 14.70
CA ARG A 216 4.00 14.63 15.76
C ARG A 216 3.33 15.99 15.56
N VAL A 217 4.09 17.03 15.23
CA VAL A 217 3.54 18.37 14.97
C VAL A 217 2.59 18.35 13.77
N ALA A 218 3.00 17.74 12.67
CA ALA A 218 2.19 17.66 11.45
C ALA A 218 0.91 16.82 11.66
N ASN A 219 1.02 15.71 12.38
CA ASN A 219 -0.12 14.84 12.71
C ASN A 219 -1.10 15.57 13.61
N LEU A 220 -0.66 16.20 14.72
CA LEU A 220 -1.57 16.93 15.60
C LEU A 220 -2.36 18.02 14.85
N PHE A 221 -1.71 18.70 13.88
CA PHE A 221 -2.41 19.62 13.00
C PHE A 221 -3.47 18.89 12.16
N ARG A 222 -3.11 17.80 11.47
CA ARG A 222 -4.03 17.00 10.66
C ARG A 222 -5.22 16.48 11.48
N TYR A 223 -4.98 15.91 12.67
CA TYR A 223 -5.99 15.33 13.55
C TYR A 223 -6.98 16.39 14.04
N ARG A 224 -6.48 17.58 14.40
CA ARG A 224 -7.34 18.74 14.73
C ARG A 224 -8.26 19.17 13.58
N HIS A 225 -7.84 18.92 12.33
CA HIS A 225 -8.60 19.29 11.13
C HIS A 225 -9.31 18.10 10.46
N LEU A 226 -9.38 16.92 11.08
CA LEU A 226 -10.18 15.82 10.55
C LEU A 226 -11.64 16.21 10.28
N PRO A 227 -12.32 17.00 11.15
CA PRO A 227 -13.68 17.45 10.86
C PRO A 227 -13.79 18.38 9.64
N TYR A 228 -12.68 18.89 9.10
CA TYR A 228 -12.67 19.62 7.83
C TYR A 228 -12.44 18.65 6.66
N LEU A 229 -11.56 17.66 6.81
CA LEU A 229 -11.29 16.65 5.78
C LEU A 229 -12.47 15.69 5.51
N TYR A 230 -13.38 15.53 6.48
CA TYR A 230 -14.55 14.65 6.40
C TYR A 230 -15.89 15.39 6.15
N ARG A 231 -15.86 16.69 5.81
CA ARG A 231 -17.06 17.44 5.40
C ARG A 231 -17.31 17.29 3.91
#